data_AF-A0A1W6KCC5-F1
#
_entry.id   AF-A0A1W6KCC5-F1
#
_cell.length_a   1.000
_cell.length_b   1.000
_cell.length_c   1.000
_cell.angle_alpha   90.00
_cell.angle_beta   90.00
_cell.angle_gamma   90.00
#
_symmetry.space_group_name_H-M   'P 1'
#
loop_
_entity.id
_entity.type
_entity.pdbx_description
1 polymer ?
#
loop_
_entity_poly.entity_id
_entity_poly.type
_entity_poly.pdbx_seq_one_letter_code
_entity_poly.pdbx_strand_id
1 'polypeptide(L)'
;MIRDVVFPADSDELRKLILEYADWLGIDLSYQDFEGEMASLEALFSPPSGQYTFAIESFRIAGGVGFRRIEEYTAEVKRLYVRRQYQGKGLGRVLMDNLLLKLKRMGYTRVVLDAVPPTKKAQELYELMGFEEIEPYFFNPTPGTKFYGLDLQSYALESNA
;
A
#
# COMPACT_ATOMS: atom_id res chain seq x y z
N MET A 1 -16.43 0.73 4.24
CA MET A 1 -16.34 1.85 3.28
C MET A 1 -14.89 2.09 2.92
N ILE A 2 -14.57 2.37 1.65
CA ILE A 2 -13.22 2.78 1.23
C ILE A 2 -13.28 4.26 0.84
N ARG A 3 -12.34 5.08 1.33
CA ARG A 3 -12.23 6.50 0.92
C ARG A 3 -10.80 6.98 0.92
N ASP A 4 -10.55 8.01 0.14
CA ASP A 4 -9.25 8.65 0.03
C ASP A 4 -8.99 9.52 1.27
N VAL A 5 -7.71 9.61 1.64
CA VAL A 5 -7.19 10.58 2.61
C VAL A 5 -7.32 11.97 2.03
N VAL A 6 -7.85 12.89 2.83
CA VAL A 6 -7.99 14.30 2.50
C VAL A 6 -7.10 15.11 3.42
N PHE A 7 -6.10 15.77 2.84
CA PHE A 7 -5.24 16.70 3.58
C PHE A 7 -5.86 18.10 3.68
N PRO A 8 -5.62 18.84 4.78
CA PRO A 8 -4.89 18.40 5.98
C PRO A 8 -5.76 17.61 6.98
N ALA A 9 -7.07 17.45 6.72
CA ALA A 9 -8.05 16.93 7.68
C ALA A 9 -7.72 15.52 8.24
N ASP A 10 -7.12 14.65 7.44
CA ASP A 10 -6.78 13.27 7.82
C ASP A 10 -5.32 13.09 8.26
N SER A 11 -4.51 14.15 8.33
CA SER A 11 -3.06 14.06 8.56
C SER A 11 -2.71 13.29 9.83
N ASP A 12 -3.40 13.59 10.93
CA ASP A 12 -3.14 12.97 12.23
C ASP A 12 -3.53 11.49 12.24
N GLU A 13 -4.66 11.16 11.62
CA GLU A 13 -5.13 9.79 11.54
C GLU A 13 -4.26 8.93 10.62
N LEU A 14 -3.79 9.48 9.50
CA LEU A 14 -2.82 8.80 8.64
C LEU A 14 -1.50 8.55 9.38
N ARG A 15 -0.99 9.57 10.07
CA ARG A 15 0.25 9.46 10.86
C ARG A 15 0.13 8.36 11.92
N LYS A 16 -0.96 8.33 12.68
CA LYS A 16 -1.22 7.27 13.68
C LYS A 16 -1.21 5.89 13.03
N LEU A 17 -1.92 5.72 11.90
CA LEU A 17 -2.00 4.43 11.22
C LEU A 17 -0.63 3.95 10.72
N ILE A 18 0.20 4.84 10.17
CA ILE A 18 1.54 4.46 9.69
C ILE A 18 2.48 4.14 10.86
N LEU A 19 2.38 4.86 11.98
CA LEU A 19 3.13 4.55 13.19
C LEU A 19 2.73 3.18 13.78
N GLU A 20 1.43 2.86 13.82
CA GLU A 20 0.95 1.53 14.22
C GLU A 20 1.46 0.42 13.29
N TYR A 21 1.53 0.68 11.98
CA TYR A 21 2.12 -0.25 11.01
C TYR A 21 3.62 -0.48 11.26
N ALA A 22 4.38 0.60 11.52
CA ALA A 22 5.80 0.52 11.80
C ALA A 22 6.09 -0.27 13.09
N ASP A 23 5.34 0.03 14.16
CA ASP A 23 5.41 -0.70 15.43
C ASP A 23 5.06 -2.19 15.25
N TRP A 24 3.99 -2.48 14.49
CA TRP A 24 3.59 -3.86 14.20
C TRP A 24 4.63 -4.65 13.40
N LEU A 25 5.32 -4.01 12.45
CA LEU A 25 6.37 -4.69 11.68
C LEU A 25 7.57 -5.08 12.55
N GLY A 26 7.87 -4.30 13.58
CA GLY A 26 9.01 -4.55 14.48
C GLY A 26 10.37 -4.55 13.77
N ILE A 27 10.48 -3.87 12.63
CA ILE A 27 11.73 -3.67 11.89
C ILE A 27 12.08 -2.19 11.83
N ASP A 28 13.37 -1.90 11.73
CA ASP A 28 13.82 -0.53 11.49
C ASP A 28 13.47 -0.10 10.06
N LEU A 29 12.59 0.90 9.92
CA LEU A 29 12.18 1.47 8.63
C LEU A 29 13.04 2.67 8.20
N SER A 30 14.13 2.98 8.91
CA SER A 30 15.03 4.11 8.60
C SER A 30 15.54 4.09 7.16
N TYR A 31 15.72 2.90 6.57
CA TYR A 31 16.16 2.72 5.18
C TYR A 31 15.14 3.19 4.12
N GLN A 32 13.88 3.43 4.50
CA GLN A 32 12.85 4.00 3.62
C GLN A 32 12.62 5.50 3.85
N ASP A 33 13.54 6.20 4.53
CA ASP A 33 13.37 7.60 4.95
C ASP A 33 12.04 7.80 5.71
N PHE A 34 11.77 6.94 6.69
CA PHE A 34 10.52 6.95 7.44
C PHE A 34 10.26 8.31 8.12
N GLU A 35 11.30 8.95 8.65
CA GLU A 35 11.19 10.27 9.26
C GLU A 35 10.84 11.35 8.23
N GLY A 36 11.50 11.35 7.06
CA GLY A 36 11.18 12.26 5.96
C GLY A 36 9.77 12.04 5.42
N GLU A 37 9.31 10.79 5.34
CA GLU A 37 7.94 10.45 4.97
C GLU A 37 6.93 10.97 5.99
N MET A 38 7.19 10.77 7.28
CA MET A 38 6.36 11.32 8.34
C MET A 38 6.31 12.85 8.31
N ALA A 39 7.39 13.52 7.93
CA ALA A 39 7.42 14.98 7.79
C ALA A 39 6.67 15.47 6.54
N SER A 40 6.49 14.63 5.53
CA SER A 40 6.05 15.03 4.18
C SER A 40 4.85 14.24 3.65
N LEU A 41 3.99 13.71 4.54
CA LEU A 41 2.86 12.86 4.18
C LEU A 41 1.97 13.48 3.09
N GLU A 42 1.63 14.76 3.21
CA GLU A 42 0.80 15.46 2.22
C GLU A 42 1.49 15.53 0.85
N ALA A 43 2.80 15.84 0.82
CA ALA A 43 3.55 15.89 -0.43
C ALA A 43 3.68 14.51 -1.09
N LEU A 44 3.82 13.45 -0.29
CA LEU A 44 4.00 12.08 -0.80
C LEU A 44 2.70 11.41 -1.21
N PHE A 45 1.59 11.70 -0.53
CA PHE A 45 0.30 11.04 -0.70
C PHE A 45 -0.80 11.95 -1.24
N SER A 46 -0.42 12.92 -2.08
CA SER A 46 -1.37 13.75 -2.82
C SER A 46 -1.32 13.47 -4.33
N PRO A 47 -2.48 13.52 -5.03
CA PRO A 47 -2.51 13.39 -6.48
C PRO A 47 -1.66 14.45 -7.19
N PRO A 48 -1.13 14.16 -8.40
CA PRO A 48 -1.32 12.93 -9.18
C PRO A 48 -0.30 11.84 -8.90
N SER A 49 0.77 12.15 -8.16
CA SER A 49 1.93 11.27 -7.95
C SER A 49 1.82 10.37 -6.72
N GLY A 50 0.80 10.53 -5.89
CA GLY A 50 0.51 9.62 -4.80
C GLY A 50 -0.94 9.74 -4.32
N GLN A 51 -1.33 8.84 -3.44
CA GLN A 51 -2.59 8.90 -2.70
C GLN A 51 -2.49 7.91 -1.54
N TYR A 52 -3.12 8.22 -0.41
CA TYR A 52 -3.41 7.23 0.62
C TYR A 52 -4.91 6.98 0.70
N THR A 53 -5.31 5.73 0.94
CA THR A 53 -6.71 5.32 0.97
C THR A 53 -6.99 4.58 2.28
N PHE A 54 -8.05 4.97 2.99
CA PHE A 54 -8.51 4.31 4.20
C PHE A 54 -9.61 3.29 3.92
N ALA A 55 -9.56 2.19 4.66
CA ALA A 55 -10.72 1.36 4.94
C ALA A 55 -11.37 1.83 6.24
N ILE A 56 -12.66 2.12 6.20
CA ILE A 56 -13.47 2.53 7.35
C ILE A 56 -14.48 1.42 7.67
N GLU A 57 -14.46 0.96 8.91
CA GLU A 57 -15.36 -0.05 9.47
C GLU A 57 -15.99 0.49 10.77
N SER A 58 -17.32 0.46 10.87
CA SER A 58 -18.06 1.00 12.02
C SER A 58 -17.61 2.40 12.45
N PHE A 59 -17.47 3.32 11.48
CA PHE A 59 -17.01 4.71 11.66
C PHE A 59 -15.57 4.88 12.18
N ARG A 60 -14.75 3.82 12.15
CA ARG A 60 -13.34 3.86 12.55
C ARG A 60 -12.44 3.45 11.39
N ILE A 61 -11.23 4.01 11.35
CA ILE A 61 -10.20 3.56 10.41
C ILE A 61 -9.81 2.13 10.77
N ALA A 62 -10.07 1.21 9.85
CA ALA A 62 -9.74 -0.21 9.97
C ALA A 62 -8.35 -0.52 9.40
N GLY A 63 -7.87 0.29 8.47
CA GLY A 63 -6.62 0.09 7.75
C GLY A 63 -6.47 1.07 6.61
N GLY A 64 -5.45 0.87 5.79
CA GLY A 64 -5.25 1.66 4.59
C GLY A 64 -4.11 1.16 3.74
N VAL A 65 -3.97 1.80 2.59
CA VAL A 65 -2.89 1.56 1.62
C VAL A 65 -2.58 2.85 0.88
N GLY A 66 -1.31 3.09 0.64
CA GLY A 66 -0.82 4.20 -0.16
C GLY A 66 -0.21 3.73 -1.47
N PHE A 67 0.01 4.69 -2.37
CA PHE A 67 0.95 4.51 -3.48
C PHE A 67 1.76 5.78 -3.71
N ARG A 68 2.90 5.62 -4.38
CA ARG A 68 3.68 6.70 -4.96
C ARG A 68 4.10 6.36 -6.38
N ARG A 69 4.26 7.37 -7.23
CA ARG A 69 4.87 7.21 -8.55
C ARG A 69 6.38 7.07 -8.40
N ILE A 70 6.96 6.06 -9.03
CA ILE A 70 8.42 5.87 -9.08
C ILE A 70 9.00 6.06 -10.48
N GLU A 71 8.17 5.87 -11.52
CA GLU A 71 8.50 6.15 -12.92
C GLU A 71 7.24 6.66 -13.64
N GLU A 72 7.36 7.08 -14.91
CA GLU A 72 6.27 7.71 -15.66
C GLU A 72 4.94 6.93 -15.61
N TYR A 73 5.01 5.60 -15.72
CA TYR A 73 3.84 4.69 -15.73
C TYR A 73 3.89 3.61 -14.65
N THR A 74 4.82 3.72 -13.69
CA THR A 74 5.03 2.74 -12.62
C THR A 74 4.68 3.32 -11.25
N ALA A 75 3.74 2.68 -10.56
CA ALA A 75 3.37 3.01 -9.19
C ALA A 75 3.94 1.97 -8.21
N GLU A 76 4.44 2.44 -7.07
CA GLU A 76 4.83 1.60 -5.94
C GLU A 76 3.72 1.62 -4.88
N VAL A 77 3.23 0.44 -4.49
CA VAL A 77 2.31 0.30 -3.36
C VAL A 77 3.07 0.45 -2.06
N LYS A 78 2.54 1.25 -1.13
CA LYS A 78 3.15 1.54 0.16
C LYS A 78 2.18 1.21 1.28
N ARG A 79 2.70 0.54 2.32
CA ARG A 79 2.07 0.45 3.64
C ARG A 79 0.64 -0.11 3.64
N LEU A 80 0.41 -1.21 2.92
CA LEU A 80 -0.83 -1.97 3.08
C LEU A 80 -0.92 -2.51 4.51
N TYR A 81 -1.85 -1.98 5.29
CA TYR A 81 -2.03 -2.35 6.69
C TYR A 81 -3.50 -2.41 7.06
N VAL A 82 -3.88 -3.46 7.79
CA VAL A 82 -5.20 -3.61 8.41
C VAL A 82 -4.98 -3.91 9.88
N ARG A 83 -5.57 -3.08 10.75
CA ARG A 83 -5.48 -3.24 12.21
C ARG A 83 -6.01 -4.63 12.60
N ARG A 84 -5.37 -5.23 13.61
CA ARG A 84 -5.57 -6.63 14.01
C ARG A 84 -7.05 -6.99 14.23
N GLN A 85 -7.84 -6.12 14.87
CA GLN A 85 -9.27 -6.39 15.13
C GLN A 85 -10.17 -6.41 13.86
N TYR A 86 -9.66 -5.98 12.71
CA TYR A 86 -10.38 -5.98 11.43
C TYR A 86 -9.81 -6.95 10.40
N GLN A 87 -8.76 -7.71 10.76
CA GLN A 87 -8.18 -8.73 9.88
C GLN A 87 -9.11 -9.95 9.72
N GLY A 88 -8.87 -10.75 8.67
CA GLY A 88 -9.67 -11.94 8.37
C GLY A 88 -11.02 -11.67 7.69
N LYS A 89 -11.30 -10.41 7.33
CA LYS A 89 -12.55 -9.97 6.68
C LYS A 89 -12.36 -9.53 5.22
N GLY A 90 -11.24 -9.87 4.59
CA GLY A 90 -10.94 -9.49 3.21
C GLY A 90 -10.57 -8.02 2.98
N LEU A 91 -10.49 -7.17 4.01
CA LEU A 91 -10.22 -5.73 3.84
C LEU A 91 -8.91 -5.40 3.10
N GLY A 92 -7.86 -6.21 3.25
CA GLY A 92 -6.61 -6.02 2.50
C GLY A 92 -6.82 -6.15 1.00
N ARG A 93 -7.61 -7.14 0.56
CA ARG A 93 -7.99 -7.34 -0.84
C ARG A 93 -8.83 -6.16 -1.35
N VAL A 94 -9.83 -5.74 -0.58
CA VAL A 94 -10.69 -4.60 -0.94
C VAL A 94 -9.88 -3.30 -1.11
N LEU A 95 -8.90 -3.05 -0.23
CA LEU A 95 -7.99 -1.91 -0.36
C LEU A 95 -7.14 -1.98 -1.63
N MET A 96 -6.55 -3.14 -1.90
CA MET A 96 -5.73 -3.35 -3.09
C MET A 96 -6.53 -3.26 -4.39
N ASP A 97 -7.70 -3.90 -4.48
CA ASP A 97 -8.57 -3.82 -5.67
C ASP A 97 -8.97 -2.37 -5.96
N ASN A 98 -9.33 -1.60 -4.93
CA ASN A 98 -9.65 -0.18 -5.09
C ASN A 98 -8.46 0.62 -5.62
N LEU A 99 -7.26 0.37 -5.07
CA LEU A 99 -6.03 1.03 -5.48
C LEU A 99 -5.67 0.69 -6.93
N LEU A 100 -5.67 -0.59 -7.31
CA LEU A 100 -5.34 -1.04 -8.67
C LEU A 100 -6.29 -0.46 -9.71
N LEU A 101 -7.59 -0.43 -9.42
CA LEU A 101 -8.59 0.19 -10.30
C LEU A 101 -8.32 1.69 -10.47
N LYS A 102 -7.96 2.38 -9.39
CA LYS A 102 -7.61 3.80 -9.43
C LYS A 102 -6.36 4.05 -10.27
N LEU A 103 -5.30 3.29 -10.04
CA LEU A 103 -4.06 3.39 -10.81
C LEU A 103 -4.29 3.15 -12.30
N LYS A 104 -5.13 2.18 -12.66
CA LYS A 104 -5.49 1.90 -14.06
C LYS A 104 -6.21 3.09 -14.70
N ARG A 105 -7.16 3.72 -13.99
CA ARG A 105 -7.83 4.96 -14.46
C ARG A 105 -6.91 6.16 -14.55
N MET A 106 -5.87 6.21 -13.73
CA MET A 106 -4.84 7.25 -13.76
C MET A 106 -3.79 7.03 -14.87
N GLY A 107 -3.87 5.92 -15.61
CA GLY A 107 -2.97 5.62 -16.74
C GLY A 107 -1.69 4.88 -16.36
N TYR A 108 -1.56 4.41 -15.12
CA TYR A 108 -0.44 3.53 -14.76
C TYR A 108 -0.57 2.18 -15.47
N THR A 109 0.55 1.61 -15.88
CA THR A 109 0.62 0.33 -16.59
C THR A 109 1.30 -0.75 -15.76
N ARG A 110 2.10 -0.34 -14.76
CA ARG A 110 2.84 -1.25 -13.89
C ARG A 110 2.67 -0.87 -12.43
N VAL A 111 2.52 -1.88 -11.57
CA VAL A 111 2.52 -1.73 -10.13
C VAL A 111 3.62 -2.59 -9.53
N VAL A 112 4.38 -2.04 -8.60
CA VAL A 112 5.43 -2.77 -7.87
C VAL A 112 5.29 -2.57 -6.37
N LEU A 113 5.91 -3.44 -5.59
CA LEU A 113 6.00 -3.30 -4.13
C LEU A 113 7.15 -4.13 -3.57
N ASP A 114 7.60 -3.81 -2.37
CA ASP A 114 8.42 -4.68 -1.55
C ASP A 114 7.60 -5.29 -0.40
N ALA A 115 7.98 -6.49 0.02
CA ALA A 115 7.29 -7.24 1.08
C ALA A 115 8.33 -7.89 2.01
N VAL A 116 8.44 -7.33 3.21
CA VAL A 116 9.36 -7.80 4.26
C VAL A 116 8.85 -9.10 4.92
N PRO A 117 9.73 -9.91 5.55
CA PRO A 117 9.34 -11.23 6.09
C PRO A 117 8.12 -11.26 7.04
N PRO A 118 7.87 -10.25 7.91
CA PRO A 118 6.68 -10.22 8.75
C PRO A 118 5.34 -10.16 7.98
N THR A 119 5.33 -9.76 6.71
CA THR A 119 4.10 -9.53 5.93
C THR A 119 3.64 -10.76 5.13
N LYS A 120 3.84 -11.99 5.63
CA LYS A 120 3.49 -13.24 4.91
C LYS A 120 2.07 -13.25 4.34
N LYS A 121 1.08 -12.82 5.13
CA LYS A 121 -0.33 -12.75 4.67
C LYS A 121 -0.53 -11.77 3.50
N ALA A 122 0.27 -10.70 3.46
CA ALA A 122 0.23 -9.76 2.33
C ALA A 122 0.92 -10.38 1.11
N GLN A 123 2.03 -11.11 1.28
CA GLN A 123 2.70 -11.85 0.20
C GLN A 123 1.73 -12.86 -0.46
N GLU A 124 1.05 -13.67 0.34
CA GLU A 124 0.00 -14.60 -0.13
C GLU A 124 -1.12 -13.85 -0.88
N LEU A 125 -1.55 -12.69 -0.38
CA LEU A 125 -2.54 -11.85 -1.05
C LEU A 125 -2.03 -11.36 -2.41
N TYR A 126 -0.80 -10.88 -2.50
CA TYR A 126 -0.22 -10.38 -3.75
C TYR A 126 -0.14 -11.49 -4.80
N GLU A 127 0.33 -12.67 -4.42
CA GLU A 127 0.41 -13.85 -5.28
C GLU A 127 -0.99 -14.26 -5.78
N LEU A 128 -2.00 -14.29 -4.91
CA LEU A 128 -3.40 -14.53 -5.29
C LEU A 128 -3.99 -13.45 -6.20
N MET A 129 -3.44 -12.24 -6.16
CA MET A 129 -3.82 -11.13 -7.04
C MET A 129 -3.02 -11.12 -8.35
N GLY A 130 -2.18 -12.12 -8.60
CA GLY A 130 -1.38 -12.24 -9.82
C GLY A 130 -0.13 -11.37 -9.84
N PHE A 131 0.31 -10.84 -8.69
CA PHE A 131 1.66 -10.28 -8.61
C PHE A 131 2.68 -11.40 -8.70
N GLU A 132 3.74 -11.15 -9.46
CA GLU A 132 4.88 -12.06 -9.63
C GLU A 132 6.09 -11.52 -8.89
N GLU A 133 6.93 -12.42 -8.36
CA GLU A 133 8.20 -12.03 -7.74
C GLU A 133 9.15 -11.49 -8.83
N ILE A 134 9.78 -10.35 -8.57
CA ILE A 134 10.70 -9.67 -9.49
C ILE A 134 12.04 -9.37 -8.80
N GLU A 135 13.03 -9.00 -9.60
CA GLU A 135 14.30 -8.49 -9.08
C GLU A 135 14.09 -7.19 -8.27
N PRO A 136 14.90 -6.95 -7.22
CA PRO A 136 14.90 -5.70 -6.47
C PRO A 136 15.07 -4.46 -7.37
N TYR A 137 14.19 -3.48 -7.21
CA TYR A 137 14.31 -2.17 -7.91
C TYR A 137 14.86 -1.06 -7.01
N PHE A 138 15.14 -1.36 -5.74
CA PHE A 138 15.96 -0.55 -4.83
C PHE A 138 16.61 -1.46 -3.78
N PHE A 139 17.60 -0.94 -3.06
CA PHE A 139 18.24 -1.67 -1.98
C PHE A 139 17.37 -1.67 -0.71
N ASN A 140 16.95 -2.85 -0.25
CA ASN A 140 16.30 -3.05 1.05
C ASN A 140 17.24 -3.87 1.96
N PRO A 141 17.68 -3.35 3.12
CA PRO A 141 18.61 -4.05 4.01
C PRO A 141 17.97 -5.20 4.80
N THR A 142 16.63 -5.33 4.79
CA THR A 142 15.92 -6.37 5.52
C THR A 142 16.08 -7.72 4.80
N PRO A 143 16.79 -8.70 5.39
CA PRO A 143 17.01 -9.99 4.75
C PRO A 143 15.70 -10.74 4.47
N GLY A 144 15.62 -11.38 3.30
CA GLY A 144 14.42 -12.12 2.90
C GLY A 144 13.26 -11.23 2.44
N THR A 145 13.50 -9.93 2.20
CA THR A 145 12.54 -9.07 1.51
C THR A 145 12.35 -9.56 0.08
N LYS A 146 11.09 -9.69 -0.31
CA LYS A 146 10.68 -9.99 -1.68
C LYS A 146 10.23 -8.72 -2.39
N PHE A 147 10.38 -8.69 -3.70
CA PHE A 147 9.85 -7.65 -4.55
C PHE A 147 8.83 -8.25 -5.49
N TYR A 148 7.73 -7.55 -5.70
CA TYR A 148 6.64 -8.02 -6.53
C TYR A 148 6.31 -7.00 -7.61
N GLY A 149 5.90 -7.49 -8.78
CA GLY A 149 5.43 -6.71 -9.91
C GLY A 149 4.11 -7.23 -10.45
N LEU A 150 3.28 -6.31 -10.94
CA LEU A 150 2.04 -6.60 -11.63
C LEU A 150 1.96 -5.75 -12.89
N ASP A 151 1.70 -6.41 -14.03
CA ASP A 151 1.25 -5.72 -15.23
C ASP A 151 -0.24 -5.37 -15.08
N LEU A 152 -0.51 -4.07 -14.95
CA LEU A 152 -1.85 -3.56 -14.70
C LEU A 152 -2.72 -3.58 -15.97
N GLN A 153 -2.12 -3.67 -17.15
CA GLN A 153 -2.86 -3.72 -18.41
C GLN A 153 -3.59 -5.06 -18.56
N SER A 154 -2.89 -6.17 -18.29
CA SER A 154 -3.43 -7.52 -18.29
C SER A 154 -4.25 -7.86 -17.05
N TYR A 155 -4.13 -7.09 -15.96
CA TYR A 155 -4.92 -7.31 -14.75
C TYR A 155 -6.43 -7.11 -14.98
N ALA A 156 -7.18 -8.20 -14.83
CA ALA A 156 -8.63 -8.21 -14.75
C ALA A 156 -9.07 -8.31 -13.29
N LEU A 157 -9.92 -7.38 -12.84
CA LEU A 157 -10.62 -7.56 -11.57
C LEU A 157 -11.60 -8.71 -11.77
N GLU A 158 -11.32 -9.87 -11.17
CA GLU A 158 -12.34 -10.89 -11.03
C GLU A 158 -13.51 -10.28 -10.26
N SER A 159 -14.64 -10.15 -10.96
CA SER A 159 -15.90 -9.71 -10.36
C SER A 159 -16.42 -10.85 -9.50
N ASN A 160 -15.96 -10.92 -8.26
CA ASN A 160 -16.63 -11.74 -7.25
C ASN A 160 -17.92 -11.02 -6.88
N ALA A 161 -18.98 -11.38 -7.62
CA ALA A 161 -20.37 -11.12 -7.28
C ALA A 161 -20.78 -11.86 -6.00
#